data_AF-A0A0P0M7K4-F1
#
_entry.id   AF-A0A0P0M7K4-F1
#
_cell.length_a   1.000
_cell.length_b   1.000
_cell.length_c   1.000
_cell.angle_alpha   90.00
_cell.angle_beta   90.00
_cell.angle_gamma   90.00
#
_symmetry.space_group_name_H-M   'P 1'
#
loop_
_entity.id
_entity.type
_entity.pdbx_description
1 polymer ?
#
loop_
_entity_poly.entity_id
_entity_poly.type
_entity_poly.pdbx_seq_one_letter_code
_entity_poly.pdbx_strand_id
1 'polypeptide(L)'
;MIIPRRKQKSGQAGNWDTHPFLRSERVVLRVSPEELLMLEKHRKTHHFDNLAQYLRAQGLKPTPSATERKTYTALVGCTYELNKIGVNVNQIARHLNQGSPLDDEVRLVLAQIQEVAHELLAQAKTGGAK
;
A
#
# COMPACT_ATOMS: atom_id res chain seq x y z
N MET A 1 -4.88 -5.77 37.93
CA MET A 1 -5.63 -5.51 36.68
C MET A 1 -5.83 -4.00 36.59
N ILE A 2 -5.22 -3.31 35.62
CA ILE A 2 -5.34 -1.85 35.49
C ILE A 2 -6.65 -1.55 34.75
N ILE A 3 -7.57 -0.85 35.41
CA ILE A 3 -8.86 -0.48 34.81
C ILE A 3 -8.65 0.79 33.95
N PRO A 4 -8.85 0.73 32.62
CA PRO A 4 -8.59 1.87 31.75
C PRO A 4 -9.61 2.98 31.99
N ARG A 5 -9.12 4.21 32.23
CA ARG A 5 -9.96 5.39 32.45
C ARG A 5 -10.38 6.03 31.12
N ARG A 6 -11.68 6.26 30.90
CA ARG A 6 -12.20 6.97 29.72
C ARG A 6 -11.88 8.47 29.78
N LYS A 7 -11.63 9.09 28.64
CA LYS A 7 -11.50 10.55 28.53
C LYS A 7 -12.84 11.20 28.86
N GLN A 8 -12.84 12.23 29.71
CA GLN A 8 -14.04 12.99 30.07
C GLN A 8 -14.34 14.14 29.09
N LYS A 9 -13.32 14.66 28.39
CA LYS A 9 -13.44 15.69 27.35
C LYS A 9 -12.38 15.46 26.25
N SER A 10 -12.73 15.77 25.00
CA SER A 10 -11.77 15.85 23.89
C SER A 10 -10.97 17.15 24.01
N GLY A 11 -9.63 17.13 23.83
CA GLY A 11 -8.88 18.40 23.72
C GLY A 11 -7.43 18.49 24.23
N GLN A 12 -6.65 17.41 24.30
CA GLN A 12 -5.19 17.52 24.57
C GLN A 12 -4.29 16.73 23.61
N ALA A 13 -4.90 16.13 22.60
CA ALA A 13 -4.19 15.53 21.49
C ALA A 13 -4.84 16.10 20.22
N GLY A 14 -4.05 16.44 19.21
CA GLY A 14 -4.51 17.17 18.03
C GLY A 14 -5.72 16.53 17.36
N ASN A 15 -6.34 17.24 16.41
CA ASN A 15 -7.64 16.92 15.81
C ASN A 15 -7.82 15.46 15.32
N TRP A 16 -6.72 14.71 15.17
CA TRP A 16 -6.66 13.33 14.67
C TRP A 16 -6.52 12.24 15.76
N ASP A 17 -6.47 12.56 17.06
CA ASP A 17 -6.29 11.56 18.14
C ASP A 17 -7.62 11.20 18.84
N THR A 18 -8.33 10.24 18.24
CA THR A 18 -9.67 9.79 18.66
C THR A 18 -9.67 8.68 19.72
N HIS A 19 -8.53 8.32 20.31
CA HIS A 19 -8.47 7.18 21.23
C HIS A 19 -9.33 7.43 22.49
N PRO A 20 -10.27 6.54 22.87
CA PRO A 20 -11.28 6.82 23.91
C PRO A 20 -10.76 6.78 25.35
N PHE A 21 -9.58 6.20 25.58
CA PHE A 21 -8.99 6.05 26.91
C PHE A 21 -7.84 7.02 27.16
N LEU A 22 -7.62 7.32 28.44
CA LEU A 22 -6.45 8.06 28.91
C LEU A 22 -5.21 7.17 28.80
N ARG A 23 -4.11 7.75 28.35
CA ARG A 23 -2.81 7.08 28.29
C ARG A 23 -2.13 7.25 29.64
N SER A 24 -2.16 6.22 30.49
CA SER A 24 -1.53 6.21 31.82
C SER A 24 -0.07 5.79 31.80
N GLU A 25 0.31 4.98 30.82
CA GLU A 25 1.64 4.38 30.73
C GLU A 25 2.63 5.27 29.97
N ARG A 26 3.90 5.24 30.40
CA ARG A 26 5.01 5.95 29.74
C ARG A 26 5.98 4.96 29.13
N VAL A 27 6.27 5.14 27.84
CA VAL A 27 7.33 4.41 27.12
C VAL A 27 8.50 5.37 26.93
N VAL A 28 9.71 4.95 27.31
CA VAL A 28 10.95 5.71 27.13
C VAL A 28 11.85 4.95 26.15
N LEU A 29 12.25 5.64 25.08
CA LEU A 29 13.15 5.10 24.05
C LEU A 29 14.47 5.87 24.10
N ARG A 30 15.59 5.16 24.14
CA ARG A 30 16.92 5.75 23.89
C ARG A 30 17.18 5.71 22.39
N VAL A 31 17.58 6.84 21.82
CA VAL A 31 17.89 7.00 20.39
C VAL A 31 19.17 7.78 20.22
N SER A 32 19.88 7.55 19.11
CA SER A 32 20.99 8.40 18.68
C SER A 32 20.46 9.76 18.16
N PRO A 33 21.33 10.78 18.06
CA PRO A 33 20.96 12.06 17.44
C PRO A 33 20.46 11.90 15.99
N GLU A 34 21.06 11.00 15.22
CA GLU A 34 20.68 10.73 13.83
C GLU A 34 19.28 10.09 13.75
N GLU A 35 19.01 9.11 14.62
CA GLU A 35 17.70 8.48 14.72
C GLU A 35 16.62 9.48 15.09
N LEU A 36 16.89 10.38 16.04
CA LEU A 36 15.95 11.43 16.43
C LEU A 36 15.64 12.37 15.26
N LEU A 37 16.64 12.79 14.49
CA LEU A 37 16.46 13.62 13.30
C LEU A 37 15.61 12.91 12.23
N MET A 38 15.87 11.63 11.97
CA MET A 38 15.07 10.84 11.03
C MET A 38 13.62 10.70 11.48
N LEU A 39 13.39 10.38 12.76
CA LEU A 39 12.05 10.27 13.34
C LEU A 39 11.26 11.58 13.20
N GLU A 40 11.92 12.72 13.45
CA GLU A 40 11.31 14.04 13.32
C GLU A 40 11.03 14.43 11.86
N LYS A 41 11.92 14.06 10.93
CA LYS A 41 11.69 14.20 9.49
C LYS A 41 10.47 13.39 9.06
N HIS A 42 10.41 12.11 9.42
CA HIS A 42 9.28 11.25 9.06
C HIS A 42 7.96 11.74 9.65
N ARG A 43 7.96 12.21 10.91
CA ARG A 43 6.79 12.83 11.53
C ARG A 43 6.24 13.97 10.68
N LYS A 44 7.11 14.90 10.25
CA LYS A 44 6.73 16.04 9.40
C LYS A 44 6.24 15.61 8.02
N THR A 45 6.95 14.69 7.37
CA THR A 45 6.57 14.13 6.06
C THR A 45 5.19 13.48 6.09
N HIS A 46 4.84 12.81 7.18
CA HIS A 46 3.54 12.15 7.33
C HIS A 46 2.49 13.01 8.06
N HIS A 47 2.74 14.32 8.23
CA HIS A 47 1.79 15.30 8.77
C HIS A 47 1.22 14.95 10.16
N PHE A 48 2.03 14.35 11.04
CA PHE A 48 1.63 14.12 12.44
C PHE A 48 1.96 15.34 13.29
N ASP A 49 1.09 15.70 14.24
CA ASP A 49 1.25 16.90 15.07
C ASP A 49 2.46 16.79 16.02
N ASN A 50 2.71 15.59 16.55
CA ASN A 50 3.81 15.32 17.48
C ASN A 50 4.39 13.91 17.31
N LEU A 51 5.61 13.73 17.82
CA LEU A 51 6.35 12.49 17.65
C LEU A 51 5.68 11.30 18.35
N ALA A 52 5.03 11.52 19.49
CA ALA A 52 4.30 10.46 20.19
C ALA A 52 3.12 9.94 19.37
N GLN A 53 2.43 10.79 18.61
CA GLN A 53 1.36 10.38 17.70
C GLN A 53 1.90 9.55 16.55
N TYR A 54 2.99 9.99 15.92
CA TYR A 54 3.67 9.27 14.85
C TYR A 54 4.14 7.88 15.32
N LEU A 55 4.86 7.81 16.44
CA LEU A 55 5.40 6.55 16.97
C LEU A 55 4.29 5.55 17.33
N ARG A 56 3.16 6.02 17.89
CA ARG A 56 2.00 5.17 18.13
C ARG A 56 1.39 4.65 16.83
N ALA A 57 1.23 5.52 15.84
CA ALA A 57 0.67 5.13 14.55
C ALA A 57 1.55 4.09 13.83
N GLN A 58 2.88 4.11 14.02
CA GLN A 58 3.75 3.09 13.46
C GLN A 58 3.84 1.83 14.33
N GLY A 59 3.96 1.98 15.65
CA GLY A 59 4.17 0.86 16.57
C GLY A 59 2.92 0.06 16.92
N LEU A 60 1.72 0.64 16.75
CA LEU A 60 0.44 -0.06 16.96
C LEU A 60 -0.10 -0.68 15.67
N LYS A 61 0.49 -0.38 14.51
CA LYS A 61 0.19 -1.16 13.31
C LYS A 61 0.64 -2.60 13.59
N PRO A 62 -0.20 -3.61 13.32
CA PRO A 62 0.25 -4.97 13.39
C PRO A 62 1.49 -5.09 12.51
N THR A 63 2.60 -5.59 13.08
CA THR A 63 3.77 -5.93 12.27
C THR A 63 3.27 -6.90 11.22
N PRO A 64 3.35 -6.56 9.92
CA PRO A 64 2.83 -7.45 8.90
C PRO A 64 3.59 -8.77 9.03
N SER A 65 2.81 -9.83 9.19
CA SER A 65 3.30 -11.19 9.17
C SER A 65 4.17 -11.41 7.93
N ALA A 66 5.05 -12.42 7.98
CA ALA A 66 5.83 -12.78 6.80
C ALA A 66 4.94 -13.03 5.57
N THR A 67 3.72 -13.53 5.80
CA THR A 67 2.69 -13.73 4.78
C THR A 67 2.19 -12.40 4.22
N GLU A 68 1.78 -11.44 5.04
CA GLU A 68 1.28 -10.13 4.58
C GLU A 68 2.35 -9.35 3.81
N ARG A 69 3.62 -9.45 4.22
CA ARG A 69 4.74 -8.86 3.46
C ARG A 69 4.91 -9.50 2.09
N LYS A 70 4.85 -10.84 2.00
CA LYS A 70 4.90 -11.56 0.73
C LYS A 70 3.74 -11.16 -0.18
N THR A 71 2.52 -11.09 0.37
CA THR A 71 1.34 -10.66 -0.38
C THR A 71 1.48 -9.22 -0.89
N TYR A 72 1.95 -8.30 -0.05
CA TYR A 72 2.19 -6.92 -0.47
C TYR A 72 3.23 -6.83 -1.59
N THR A 73 4.36 -7.53 -1.47
CA THR A 73 5.38 -7.58 -2.52
C THR A 73 4.83 -8.16 -3.81
N ALA A 74 4.02 -9.22 -3.74
CA ALA A 74 3.37 -9.81 -4.91
C ALA A 74 2.40 -8.83 -5.58
N LEU A 75 1.60 -8.08 -4.80
CA LEU A 75 0.70 -7.04 -5.33
C LEU A 75 1.46 -5.89 -5.99
N VAL A 76 2.57 -5.44 -5.41
CA VAL A 76 3.43 -4.42 -6.01
C VAL A 76 4.04 -4.93 -7.32
N GLY A 77 4.53 -6.16 -7.34
CA GLY A 77 5.04 -6.80 -8.57
C GLY A 77 3.97 -6.91 -9.65
N CYS A 78 2.76 -7.32 -9.28
CA CYS A 78 1.62 -7.37 -10.19
C CYS A 78 1.27 -5.99 -10.76
N THR A 79 1.22 -4.97 -9.91
CA THR A 79 0.94 -3.58 -10.34
C THR A 79 1.98 -3.07 -11.34
N TYR A 80 3.25 -3.41 -11.12
CA TYR A 80 4.34 -3.04 -12.03
C TYR A 80 4.19 -3.69 -13.41
N GLU A 81 3.88 -4.99 -13.46
CA GLU A 81 3.67 -5.70 -14.73
C GLU A 81 2.40 -5.21 -15.45
N LEU A 82 1.31 -4.94 -14.71
CA LEU A 82 0.10 -4.33 -15.28
C LEU A 82 0.39 -2.96 -15.92
N ASN A 83 1.24 -2.15 -15.30
CA ASN A 83 1.63 -0.86 -15.87
C ASN A 83 2.41 -1.03 -17.19
N LYS A 84 3.32 -2.00 -17.28
CA LYS A 84 4.02 -2.32 -18.54
C LYS A 84 3.04 -2.72 -19.64
N ILE A 85 2.08 -3.58 -19.31
CA ILE A 85 1.02 -3.98 -20.26
C ILE A 85 0.25 -2.74 -20.74
N GLY A 86 -0.16 -1.86 -19.82
CA GLY A 86 -0.86 -0.62 -20.16
C GLY A 86 -0.04 0.31 -21.08
N VAL A 87 1.27 0.43 -20.84
CA VAL A 87 2.17 1.20 -21.71
C VAL A 87 2.23 0.60 -23.12
N ASN A 88 2.38 -0.72 -23.23
CA ASN A 88 2.44 -1.39 -24.54
C ASN A 88 1.12 -1.26 -25.32
N VAL A 89 -0.02 -1.43 -24.64
CA VAL A 89 -1.35 -1.23 -25.25
C VAL A 89 -1.50 0.20 -25.76
N ASN A 90 -1.05 1.20 -24.98
CA ASN A 90 -1.06 2.59 -25.41
C ASN A 90 -0.17 2.85 -26.63
N GLN A 91 0.97 2.18 -26.74
CA GLN A 91 1.84 2.28 -27.92
C GLN A 91 1.16 1.71 -29.16
N ILE A 92 0.54 0.53 -29.05
CA ILE A 92 -0.24 -0.10 -30.13
C ILE A 92 -1.38 0.83 -30.58
N ALA A 93 -2.14 1.38 -29.62
CA ALA A 93 -3.23 2.30 -29.93
C ALA A 93 -2.75 3.56 -30.67
N ARG A 94 -1.61 4.13 -30.28
CA ARG A 94 -1.01 5.27 -30.97
C ARG A 94 -0.59 4.92 -32.40
N HIS A 95 0.01 3.75 -32.60
CA HIS A 95 0.44 3.28 -33.91
C HIS A 95 -0.77 3.11 -34.86
N LEU A 96 -1.85 2.49 -34.37
CA LEU A 96 -3.11 2.37 -35.10
C LEU A 96 -3.74 3.72 -35.44
N ASN A 97 -3.77 4.65 -34.48
CA ASN A 97 -4.31 5.99 -34.66
C ASN A 97 -3.52 6.83 -35.69
N GLN A 98 -2.27 6.47 -35.98
CA GLN A 98 -1.46 7.10 -37.03
C GLN A 98 -1.77 6.56 -38.44
N GLY A 99 -2.73 5.64 -38.56
CA GLY A 99 -3.12 5.03 -39.84
C GLY A 99 -2.17 3.93 -40.31
N SER A 100 -1.20 3.53 -39.49
CA SER A 100 -0.35 2.38 -39.76
C SER A 100 -1.13 1.10 -39.45
N PRO A 101 -1.38 0.22 -40.44
CA PRO A 101 -2.04 -1.05 -40.19
C PRO A 101 -1.14 -1.91 -39.30
N LEU A 102 -1.75 -2.66 -38.39
CA LEU A 102 -1.04 -3.73 -37.69
C LEU A 102 -0.69 -4.83 -38.68
N ASP A 103 0.55 -5.28 -38.61
CA ASP A 103 1.00 -6.47 -39.32
C ASP A 103 0.19 -7.71 -38.89
N ASP A 104 -0.05 -8.63 -39.82
CA ASP A 104 -0.90 -9.81 -39.60
C ASP A 104 -0.30 -10.75 -38.53
N GLU A 105 1.03 -10.81 -38.46
CA GLU A 105 1.77 -11.54 -37.41
C GLU A 105 1.51 -10.93 -36.02
N VAL A 106 1.54 -9.60 -35.92
CA VAL A 106 1.23 -8.89 -34.67
C VAL A 106 -0.21 -9.11 -34.25
N ARG A 107 -1.14 -9.13 -35.21
CA ARG A 107 -2.56 -9.46 -34.96
C ARG A 107 -2.74 -10.86 -34.41
N LEU A 108 -2.04 -11.84 -34.97
CA LEU A 108 -2.08 -13.23 -34.50
C LEU A 108 -1.55 -13.36 -33.07
N VAL A 109 -0.41 -12.72 -32.77
CA VAL A 109 0.18 -12.74 -31.42
C VAL A 109 -0.76 -12.07 -30.41
N LEU A 110 -1.38 -10.94 -30.76
CA LEU A 110 -2.36 -10.29 -29.88
C LEU A 110 -3.58 -11.17 -29.60
N ALA A 111 -4.06 -11.91 -30.59
CA ALA A 111 -5.16 -12.87 -30.41
C ALA A 111 -4.79 -14.02 -29.47
N GLN A 112 -3.58 -14.57 -29.60
CA GLN A 112 -3.07 -15.61 -28.70
C GLN A 112 -2.90 -15.09 -27.26
N ILE A 113 -2.38 -13.87 -27.09
CA ILE A 113 -2.28 -13.23 -25.77
C ILE A 113 -3.67 -13.06 -25.15
N GLN A 114 -4.65 -12.64 -25.95
CA GLN A 114 -6.02 -12.48 -25.49
C GLN A 114 -6.62 -13.82 -25.01
N GLU A 115 -6.41 -14.90 -25.77
CA GLU A 115 -6.88 -16.25 -25.41
C GLU A 115 -6.28 -16.72 -24.07
N VAL A 116 -4.96 -16.65 -23.93
CA VAL A 116 -4.26 -17.02 -22.68
C VAL A 116 -4.72 -16.16 -21.50
N ALA A 117 -4.94 -14.86 -21.71
CA ALA A 117 -5.44 -13.97 -20.66
C ALA A 117 -6.86 -14.35 -20.19
N HIS A 118 -7.73 -14.77 -21.10
CA HIS A 118 -9.07 -15.25 -20.77
C HIS A 118 -9.03 -16.56 -19.99
N GLU A 119 -8.15 -17.50 -20.35
CA GLU A 119 -7.96 -18.75 -19.63
C GLU A 119 -7.48 -18.52 -18.20
N LEU A 120 -6.46 -17.66 -18.02
CA LEU A 120 -5.95 -17.28 -16.71
C LEU A 120 -7.02 -16.63 -15.84
N LEU A 121 -7.85 -15.75 -16.44
CA LEU A 121 -8.97 -15.13 -15.73
C LEU A 121 -10.02 -16.17 -15.30
N ALA A 122 -10.32 -17.15 -16.15
CA ALA A 122 -11.25 -18.24 -15.83
C ALA A 122 -10.72 -19.11 -14.68
N GLN A 123 -9.43 -19.46 -14.71
CA GLN A 123 -8.75 -20.19 -13.64
C GLN A 123 -8.72 -19.42 -12.32
N ALA A 124 -8.46 -18.11 -12.37
CA ALA A 124 -8.48 -17.26 -11.18
C ALA A 124 -9.87 -17.17 -10.55
N LYS A 125 -10.93 -17.11 -11.36
CA LYS A 125 -12.33 -17.11 -10.88
C LYS A 125 -12.73 -18.43 -10.22
N THR A 126 -12.23 -19.57 -10.72
CA THR A 126 -12.52 -20.89 -10.14
C THR A 126 -11.62 -21.24 -8.95
N GLY A 127 -10.40 -20.72 -8.88
CA GLY A 127 -9.45 -20.90 -7.78
C GLY A 127 -9.73 -20.07 -6.53
N GLY A 128 -10.66 -19.10 -6.57
CA GLY A 128 -11.03 -18.23 -5.44
C GLY A 128 -12.06 -18.82 -4.47
N ALA A 129 -12.53 -20.05 -4.69
CA ALA A 129 -13.48 -20.75 -3.82
C ALA A 129 -12.80 -21.91 -3.08
N LYS A 130 -11.89 -21.59 -2.15
CA LYS A 130 -11.49 -22.49 -1.05
C LYS A 130 -11.22 -21.68 0.21
#